data_AF-A0A9E3MDI0-F1
#
_entry.id   AF-A0A9E3MDI0-F1
#
_cell.length_a   1.000
_cell.length_b   1.000
_cell.length_c   1.000
_cell.angle_alpha   90.00
_cell.angle_beta   90.00
_cell.angle_gamma   90.00
#
_symmetry.space_group_name_H-M   'P 1'
#
loop_
_entity.id
_entity.type
_entity.pdbx_description
1 polymer ?
#
loop_
_entity_poly.entity_id
_entity_poly.type
_entity_poly.pdbx_seq_one_letter_code
_entity_poly.pdbx_strand_id
1 'polypeptide(L)' 'MAFTFLGSSAKKADPVERAIRQIYRKTSISSDAGRVENATAFMVYLYENGIHDEEDLIELALLADGKRYDPTTGAFV' A
#
# COMPACT_ATOMS: atom_id res chain seq x y z
N MET A 1 11.53 23.67 -1.96
CA MET A 1 10.69 22.84 -1.06
C MET A 1 11.58 21.76 -0.47
N ALA A 2 11.94 21.89 0.80
CA ALA A 2 12.83 20.94 1.49
C ALA A 2 11.97 20.05 2.39
N PHE A 3 11.94 18.74 2.10
CA PHE A 3 11.35 17.74 3.00
C PHE A 3 12.46 17.19 3.90
N THR A 4 12.62 17.81 5.07
CA THR A 4 13.44 17.29 6.15
C THR A 4 12.59 16.30 6.97
N PHE A 5 12.78 15.00 6.77
CA PHE A 5 12.38 13.99 7.74
C PHE A 5 13.62 13.56 8.54
N LEU A 6 14.01 14.39 9.50
CA LEU A 6 14.95 14.00 10.55
C LEU A 6 14.17 13.86 11.85
N GLY A 7 14.14 12.63 12.36
CA GLY A 7 14.03 12.38 13.80
C GLY A 7 12.75 11.70 14.29
N SER A 8 12.97 10.51 14.85
CA SER A 8 12.25 9.98 16.02
C SER A 8 10.85 9.39 15.83
N SER A 9 10.78 8.14 15.38
CA SER A 9 10.33 7.04 16.26
C SER A 9 10.42 5.70 15.51
N ALA A 10 11.39 4.89 15.88
CA ALA A 10 11.72 3.62 15.27
C ALA A 10 10.92 2.42 15.83
N LYS A 11 9.68 2.61 16.32
CA LYS A 11 8.88 1.50 16.88
C LYS A 11 7.41 1.66 16.50
N LYS A 12 6.93 0.80 15.60
CA LYS A 12 5.58 0.80 15.00
C LYS A 12 5.29 1.98 14.07
N ALA A 13 6.07 2.14 13.00
CA ALA A 13 5.42 2.64 11.80
C ALA A 13 4.49 1.50 11.37
N ASP A 14 3.18 1.75 11.29
CA ASP A 14 2.19 0.74 10.88
C ASP A 14 2.73 0.00 9.65
N PRO A 15 2.73 -1.35 9.66
CA PRO A 15 3.26 -2.14 8.55
C PRO A 15 2.63 -1.72 7.21
N VAL A 16 1.38 -1.26 7.23
CA VAL A 16 0.68 -0.62 6.12
C VAL A 16 1.42 0.61 5.57
N GLU A 17 1.83 1.56 6.42
CA GLU A 17 2.54 2.76 5.94
C GLU A 17 3.91 2.44 5.34
N ARG A 18 4.61 1.43 5.88
CA ARG A 18 5.88 0.96 5.32
C ARG A 18 5.64 0.30 3.97
N ALA A 19 4.66 -0.59 3.89
CA ALA A 19 4.25 -1.27 2.67
C ALA A 19 3.85 -0.26 1.56
N ILE A 20 3.06 0.76 1.90
CA ILE A 20 2.68 1.83 0.98
C ILE A 20 3.93 2.57 0.48
N ARG A 21 4.79 3.05 1.38
CA ARG A 21 6.05 3.74 0.99
C ARG A 21 6.94 2.87 0.11
N GLN A 22 6.98 1.57 0.37
CA GLN A 22 7.76 0.62 -0.39
C GLN A 22 7.17 0.35 -1.77
N ILE A 23 5.85 0.24 -1.90
CA ILE A 23 5.19 0.20 -3.21
C ILE A 23 5.49 1.47 -3.99
N TYR A 24 5.25 2.66 -3.44
CA TYR A 24 5.57 3.94 -4.09
C TYR A 24 7.03 4.02 -4.58
N ARG A 25 7.97 3.39 -3.89
CA ARG A 25 9.38 3.32 -4.29
C ARG A 25 9.70 2.24 -5.31
N LYS A 26 9.10 1.05 -5.16
CA LYS A 26 9.48 -0.18 -5.84
C LYS A 26 8.74 -0.37 -7.15
N THR A 27 7.53 0.19 -7.23
CA THR A 27 6.68 0.03 -8.40
C THR A 27 6.62 1.34 -9.17
N SER A 28 6.82 1.29 -10.48
CA SER A 28 6.65 2.44 -11.38
C SER A 28 5.18 2.86 -11.57
N ILE A 29 4.27 2.43 -10.67
CA ILE A 29 2.86 2.87 -10.60
C ILE A 29 2.76 4.39 -10.42
N SER A 30 3.85 5.07 -10.05
CA SER A 30 3.99 6.53 -9.99
C SER A 30 3.54 7.33 -11.22
N SER A 31 3.25 6.70 -12.37
CA SER A 31 2.65 7.41 -13.51
C SER A 31 1.13 7.59 -13.41
N ASP A 32 0.44 6.81 -12.57
CA ASP A 32 -1.03 6.85 -12.47
C ASP A 32 -1.45 6.96 -11.00
N ALA A 33 -1.86 8.16 -10.60
CA ALA A 33 -2.27 8.45 -9.22
C ALA A 33 -3.43 7.56 -8.77
N GLY A 34 -4.36 7.21 -9.68
CA GLY A 34 -5.50 6.35 -9.38
C GLY A 34 -5.09 4.91 -9.06
N ARG A 35 -4.07 4.39 -9.75
CA ARG A 35 -3.51 3.07 -9.43
C ARG A 35 -2.90 3.02 -8.03
N VAL A 36 -2.31 4.12 -7.56
CA VAL A 36 -1.74 4.14 -6.21
C VAL A 36 -2.81 4.27 -5.14
N GLU A 37 -3.85 5.07 -5.37
CA GLU A 37 -5.01 5.16 -4.48
C GLU A 37 -5.69 3.79 -4.35
N ASN A 38 -5.87 3.07 -5.46
CA ASN A 38 -6.42 1.71 -5.48
C ASN A 38 -5.57 0.71 -4.69
N ALA A 39 -4.25 0.71 -4.91
CA ALA A 39 -3.33 -0.17 -4.18
C ALA A 39 -3.33 0.14 -2.68
N THR A 40 -3.40 1.42 -2.31
CA THR A 40 -3.48 1.86 -0.91
C THR A 40 -4.78 1.40 -0.27
N ALA A 41 -5.92 1.60 -0.93
CA ALA A 41 -7.22 1.15 -0.44
C ALA A 41 -7.26 -0.37 -0.25
N PHE A 42 -6.65 -1.12 -1.18
CA PHE A 42 -6.55 -2.57 -1.06
C PHE A 42 -5.66 -2.99 0.13
N MET A 43 -4.51 -2.35 0.35
CA MET A 43 -3.65 -2.63 1.50
C MET A 43 -4.35 -2.35 2.84
N VAL A 44 -5.12 -1.26 2.92
CA VAL A 44 -5.92 -0.94 4.12
C VAL A 44 -6.95 -2.04 4.36
N TYR A 45 -7.65 -2.49 3.32
CA TYR A 45 -8.61 -3.59 3.43
C TYR A 45 -7.95 -4.89 3.92
N LEU A 46 -6.80 -5.27 3.37
CA LEU A 46 -6.07 -6.47 3.80
C LEU A 46 -5.69 -6.39 5.29
N TYR A 47 -5.25 -5.21 5.75
CA TYR A 47 -4.94 -4.97 7.15
C TYR A 47 -6.17 -5.11 8.06
N GLU A 48 -7.30 -4.51 7.67
CA GLU A 48 -8.56 -4.65 8.43
C GLU A 48 -9.09 -6.09 8.47
N ASN A 49 -8.74 -6.91 7.47
CA ASN A 49 -9.10 -8.34 7.43
C ASN A 49 -8.10 -9.26 8.15
N GLY A 50 -7.07 -8.69 8.79
CA GLY A 50 -6.13 -9.41 9.65
C GLY A 50 -4.78 -9.74 9.02
N ILE A 51 -4.49 -9.26 7.80
CA ILE A 51 -3.15 -9.38 7.19
C ILE A 51 -2.31 -8.18 7.62
N HIS A 52 -1.51 -8.37 8.65
CA HIS A 52 -0.64 -7.32 9.19
C HIS A 52 0.81 -7.43 8.72
N ASP A 53 1.12 -8.47 7.94
CA ASP A 53 2.45 -8.73 7.41
C ASP A 53 2.77 -7.79 6.23
N GLU A 54 3.87 -7.04 6.38
CA GLU A 54 4.30 -6.05 5.40
C GLU A 54 4.58 -6.68 4.03
N GLU A 55 5.22 -7.86 4.00
CA GLU A 55 5.54 -8.57 2.76
C GLU A 55 4.28 -9.04 2.03
N ASP A 56 3.32 -9.62 2.75
CA ASP A 56 2.04 -10.06 2.20
C ASP A 56 1.23 -8.89 1.63
N LEU A 57 1.18 -7.77 2.36
CA LEU A 57 0.52 -6.55 1.89
C LEU A 57 1.14 -6.04 0.58
N ILE A 58 2.46 -6.04 0.48
CA ILE A 58 3.18 -5.62 -0.72
C ILE A 58 2.92 -6.59 -1.87
N GLU A 59 3.04 -7.89 -1.64
CA GLU A 59 2.92 -8.91 -2.67
C GLU A 59 1.51 -8.95 -3.25
N LEU A 60 0.49 -8.89 -2.39
CA LEU A 60 -0.91 -8.85 -2.81
C LEU A 60 -1.24 -7.56 -3.58
N ALA A 61 -0.76 -6.41 -3.12
CA ALA A 61 -1.01 -5.16 -3.83
C ALA A 61 -0.24 -5.05 -5.16
N LEU A 62 0.95 -5.68 -5.27
CA LEU A 62 1.63 -5.87 -6.55
C LEU A 62 0.87 -6.83 -7.46
N LEU A 63 0.32 -7.92 -6.93
CA LEU A 63 -0.52 -8.86 -7.67
C LEU A 63 -1.78 -8.19 -8.23
N ALA A 64 -2.34 -7.25 -7.48
CA ALA A 64 -3.45 -6.42 -7.92
C ALA A 64 -3.06 -5.45 -9.06
N ASP A 65 -1.77 -5.15 -9.25
CA ASP A 65 -1.24 -4.23 -10.26
C ASP A 65 -1.96 -2.86 -10.27
N GLY A 66 -2.31 -2.34 -9.09
CA GLY A 66 -3.04 -1.08 -8.94
C GLY A 66 -4.49 -1.08 -9.46
N LYS A 67 -5.07 -2.26 -9.74
CA LYS A 67 -6.50 -2.40 -9.99
C LYS A 67 -7.30 -2.11 -8.73
N ARG A 68 -8.53 -1.64 -8.90
CA ARG A 68 -9.38 -1.33 -7.77
C ARG A 68 -9.96 -2.63 -7.22
N TYR A 69 -9.69 -2.91 -5.96
CA TYR A 69 -10.35 -4.01 -5.27
C TYR A 69 -11.77 -3.58 -4.85
N ASP A 70 -12.77 -4.36 -5.23
CA ASP A 70 -14.14 -4.19 -4.78
C ASP A 70 -14.45 -5.26 -3.72
N PRO A 71 -14.56 -4.87 -2.43
CA PRO A 71 -14.84 -5.81 -1.35
C PRO A 71 -16.26 -6.40 -1.40
N THR A 72 -17.18 -5.78 -2.15
CA THR A 72 -18.55 -6.29 -2.27
C THR A 72 -18.66 -7.44 -3.26
N THR A 73 -17.82 -7.43 -4.30
CA THR A 73 -17.79 -8.48 -5.35
C THR A 73 -16.60 -9.42 -5.21
N GLY A 74 -15.58 -9.06 -4.41
CA GLY A 74 -14.33 -9.81 -4.27
C GLY A 74 -13.46 -9.77 -5.52
N ALA A 75 -13.70 -8.81 -6.43
CA ALA A 75 -13.05 -8.73 -7.72
C ALA A 75 -12.13 -7.50 -7.84
N PHE A 76 -11.18 -7.58 -8.77
CA PHE A 76 -10.34 -6.46 -9.19
C PHE A 76 -10.91 -5.87 -10.49
N VAL A 77 -11.28 -4.58 -10.47
CA VAL A 77 -11.89 -3.85 -11.60
C VAL A 77 -11.01 -2.72 -12.12
#